data_AF-A0A434FIU9-F1
#
_entry.id   AF-A0A434FIU9-F1
#
_cell.length_a   1.000
_cell.length_b   1.000
_cell.length_c   1.000
_cell.angle_alpha   90.00
_cell.angle_beta   90.00
_cell.angle_gamma   90.00
#
_symmetry.space_group_name_H-M   'P 1'
#
loop_
_entity.id
_entity.type
_entity.pdbx_description
1 polymer ?
#
loop_
_entity_poly.entity_id
_entity_poly.type
_entity_poly.pdbx_seq_one_letter_code
_entity_poly.pdbx_strand_id
1 'polypeptide(L)'
;AAARLEGSKGFTKDLCAKFNIPTAAYGRFGDLTSAKAYVEKTGAPIVIKADGLAAGKGVTIAMTLDEANAALEACFDGAFGAAGAEVVVEEYLTGEEASFFCLCDGATALPFGTAQDHKRVGDGDTGPNTGGMGAYSPAPVMTPEMTERTMREIIEPTMRGMANLGAPFAGILFAGLMITDQGPKLIEYNTRFGDPECQVLMMRLKDDLLVLLNGAVDGQLAHMSIRWSDETALTVVMAARGYPGTPEKGSVIRGLDEAEGEGAQVFHAGTAINGGALVANGGRVLNVTALGKTVGEAQQKAYAAIDHIDWPQGFYRHDIGWRAVERENAGG
;
A
#
# COMPACT_ATOMS: atom_id res chain seq x y z
N ALA A 1 -11.44 14.01 -12.28
CA ALA A 1 -11.67 12.93 -13.25
C ALA A 1 -10.68 11.77 -13.08
N ALA A 2 -9.36 12.02 -13.13
CA ALA A 2 -8.36 10.96 -13.09
C ALA A 2 -8.30 10.14 -11.77
N ALA A 3 -8.69 10.75 -10.64
CA ALA A 3 -8.79 10.08 -9.33
C ALA A 3 -9.76 8.86 -9.30
N ARG A 4 -10.57 8.66 -10.35
CA ARG A 4 -11.39 7.45 -10.50
C ARG A 4 -10.56 6.17 -10.54
N LEU A 5 -9.26 6.24 -10.85
CA LEU A 5 -8.33 5.10 -10.75
C LEU A 5 -8.31 4.47 -9.34
N GLU A 6 -8.43 5.27 -8.29
CA GLU A 6 -8.55 4.78 -6.90
C GLU A 6 -10.02 4.70 -6.47
N GLY A 7 -10.82 5.72 -6.83
CA GLY A 7 -12.19 5.86 -6.36
C GLY A 7 -13.20 4.84 -6.92
N SER A 8 -12.88 4.14 -8.01
CA SER A 8 -13.72 3.06 -8.56
C SER A 8 -12.82 1.93 -9.08
N LYS A 9 -12.86 0.80 -8.39
CA LYS A 9 -12.16 -0.43 -8.78
C LYS A 9 -12.70 -0.94 -10.12
N GLY A 10 -14.02 -0.82 -10.32
CA GLY A 10 -14.66 -1.16 -11.59
C GLY A 10 -14.10 -0.36 -12.77
N PHE A 11 -13.96 0.96 -12.62
CA PHE A 11 -13.35 1.81 -13.65
C PHE A 11 -11.92 1.38 -14.00
N THR A 12 -11.08 1.11 -12.99
CA THR A 12 -9.71 0.66 -13.20
C THR A 12 -9.66 -0.67 -13.94
N LYS A 13 -10.53 -1.61 -13.58
CA LYS A 13 -10.58 -2.90 -14.25
C LYS A 13 -11.03 -2.80 -15.72
N ASP A 14 -12.01 -1.95 -16.01
CA ASP A 14 -12.47 -1.68 -17.39
C ASP A 14 -11.36 -1.00 -18.21
N LEU A 15 -10.59 -0.10 -17.59
CA LEU A 15 -9.39 0.48 -18.20
C LEU A 15 -8.36 -0.61 -18.51
N CYS A 16 -8.11 -1.52 -17.57
CA CYS A 16 -7.17 -2.61 -17.78
C CYS A 16 -7.57 -3.52 -18.93
N ALA A 17 -8.85 -3.90 -19.00
CA ALA A 17 -9.39 -4.70 -20.09
C ALA A 17 -9.26 -3.99 -21.45
N LYS A 18 -9.58 -2.69 -21.50
CA LYS A 18 -9.53 -1.90 -22.74
C LYS A 18 -8.12 -1.67 -23.26
N PHE A 19 -7.14 -1.50 -22.36
CA PHE A 19 -5.76 -1.16 -22.71
C PHE A 19 -4.78 -2.32 -22.53
N ASN A 20 -5.29 -3.55 -22.35
CA ASN A 20 -4.51 -4.78 -22.16
C ASN A 20 -3.47 -4.67 -21.03
N ILE A 21 -3.84 -4.04 -19.93
CA ILE A 21 -2.99 -3.94 -18.73
C ILE A 21 -3.14 -5.25 -17.93
N PRO A 22 -2.03 -5.96 -17.61
CA PRO A 22 -2.09 -7.18 -16.82
C PRO A 22 -2.72 -6.94 -15.43
N THR A 23 -3.78 -7.67 -15.13
CA THR A 23 -4.47 -7.65 -13.82
C THR A 23 -5.15 -9.01 -13.59
N ALA A 24 -5.66 -9.24 -12.38
CA ALA A 24 -6.50 -10.41 -12.09
C ALA A 24 -7.76 -10.42 -12.97
N ALA A 25 -8.12 -11.59 -13.50
CA ALA A 25 -9.42 -11.77 -14.15
C ALA A 25 -10.54 -11.36 -13.19
N TYR A 26 -11.59 -10.70 -13.68
CA TYR A 26 -12.61 -10.13 -12.82
C TYR A 26 -14.02 -10.18 -13.42
N GLY A 27 -15.02 -10.05 -12.55
CA GLY A 27 -16.40 -9.73 -12.89
C GLY A 27 -16.93 -8.59 -12.00
N ARG A 28 -17.87 -7.81 -12.52
CA ARG A 28 -18.58 -6.75 -11.78
C ARG A 28 -20.05 -7.11 -11.64
N PHE A 29 -20.60 -6.93 -10.46
CA PHE A 29 -21.97 -7.32 -10.15
C PHE A 29 -22.65 -6.25 -9.31
N GLY A 30 -23.85 -5.84 -9.76
CA GLY A 30 -24.74 -4.95 -9.00
C GLY A 30 -25.80 -5.69 -8.18
N ASP A 31 -25.79 -7.02 -8.22
CA ASP A 31 -26.72 -7.87 -7.47
C ASP A 31 -26.05 -9.14 -6.94
N LEU A 32 -26.53 -9.59 -5.78
CA LEU A 32 -25.99 -10.75 -5.06
C LEU A 32 -26.13 -12.06 -5.87
N THR A 33 -27.22 -12.23 -6.60
CA THR A 33 -27.52 -13.47 -7.33
C THR A 33 -26.51 -13.71 -8.44
N SER A 34 -26.25 -12.70 -9.27
CA SER A 34 -25.27 -12.76 -10.35
C SER A 34 -23.85 -12.95 -9.80
N ALA A 35 -23.51 -12.28 -8.70
CA ALA A 35 -22.20 -12.43 -8.05
C ALA A 35 -21.97 -13.87 -7.55
N LYS A 36 -22.96 -14.47 -6.86
CA LYS A 36 -22.89 -15.86 -6.39
C LYS A 36 -22.74 -16.85 -7.54
N ALA A 37 -23.50 -16.68 -8.62
CA ALA A 37 -23.40 -17.54 -9.80
C ALA A 37 -21.99 -17.48 -10.43
N TYR A 38 -21.36 -16.31 -10.46
CA TYR A 38 -19.98 -16.17 -10.94
C TYR A 38 -18.96 -16.86 -10.03
N VAL A 39 -19.09 -16.69 -8.70
CA VAL A 39 -18.25 -17.36 -7.70
C VAL A 39 -18.38 -18.88 -7.81
N GLU A 40 -19.60 -19.41 -7.94
CA GLU A 40 -19.87 -20.84 -8.08
C GLU A 40 -19.24 -21.43 -9.35
N LYS A 41 -19.26 -20.68 -10.46
CA LYS A 41 -18.60 -21.07 -11.71
C LYS A 41 -17.07 -21.02 -11.61
N THR A 42 -16.52 -20.04 -10.91
CA THR A 42 -15.07 -19.76 -10.89
C THR A 42 -14.34 -20.60 -9.85
N GLY A 43 -14.96 -20.87 -8.70
CA GLY A 43 -14.34 -21.57 -7.57
C GLY A 43 -13.53 -20.64 -6.66
N ALA A 44 -12.96 -21.23 -5.60
CA ALA A 44 -12.07 -20.58 -4.64
C ALA A 44 -10.63 -21.17 -4.76
N PRO A 45 -9.57 -20.43 -4.38
CA PRO A 45 -9.58 -19.12 -3.73
C PRO A 45 -9.99 -17.98 -4.68
N ILE A 46 -10.73 -17.00 -4.16
CA ILE A 46 -11.25 -15.85 -4.92
C ILE A 46 -11.26 -14.59 -4.05
N VAL A 47 -11.13 -13.42 -4.67
CA VAL A 47 -11.08 -12.14 -3.96
C VAL A 47 -12.36 -11.36 -4.21
N ILE A 48 -13.01 -10.90 -3.15
CA ILE A 48 -14.21 -10.08 -3.21
C ILE A 48 -13.87 -8.68 -2.72
N LYS A 49 -14.17 -7.68 -3.55
CA LYS A 49 -13.91 -6.27 -3.26
C LYS A 49 -15.20 -5.46 -3.41
N ALA A 50 -15.56 -4.70 -2.38
CA ALA A 50 -16.59 -3.67 -2.49
C ALA A 50 -16.08 -2.54 -3.42
N ASP A 51 -16.91 -2.04 -4.34
CA ASP A 51 -16.52 -0.95 -5.23
C ASP A 51 -16.60 0.41 -4.49
N GLY A 52 -15.54 1.22 -4.60
CA GLY A 52 -15.41 2.47 -3.85
C GLY A 52 -14.42 2.43 -2.67
N LEU A 53 -14.41 3.52 -1.90
CA LEU A 53 -13.43 3.76 -0.83
C LEU A 53 -13.89 3.12 0.50
N ALA A 54 -13.33 1.95 0.80
CA ALA A 54 -13.60 1.22 2.05
C ALA A 54 -12.39 1.20 3.02
N ALA A 55 -11.46 2.15 2.87
CA ALA A 55 -10.25 2.28 3.70
C ALA A 55 -9.46 0.95 3.91
N GLY A 56 -9.34 0.15 2.85
CA GLY A 56 -8.66 -1.15 2.89
C GLY A 56 -9.43 -2.30 3.57
N LYS A 57 -10.60 -2.04 4.16
CA LYS A 57 -11.42 -3.03 4.87
C LYS A 57 -12.47 -3.74 4.00
N GLY A 58 -12.70 -3.25 2.79
CA GLY A 58 -13.68 -3.82 1.85
C GLY A 58 -13.10 -4.88 0.91
N VAL A 59 -12.03 -5.58 1.32
CA VAL A 59 -11.38 -6.64 0.52
C VAL A 59 -11.31 -7.91 1.34
N THR A 60 -11.96 -8.96 0.85
CA THR A 60 -11.94 -10.30 1.46
C THR A 60 -11.29 -11.29 0.49
N ILE A 61 -10.28 -12.01 0.99
CA ILE A 61 -9.70 -13.17 0.30
C ILE A 61 -10.44 -14.40 0.83
N ALA A 62 -11.30 -14.99 0.02
CA ALA A 62 -12.07 -16.17 0.38
C ALA A 62 -11.35 -17.42 -0.12
N MET A 63 -10.95 -18.28 0.80
CA MET A 63 -10.28 -19.54 0.52
C MET A 63 -11.29 -20.66 0.23
N THR A 64 -12.56 -20.46 0.59
CA THR A 64 -13.66 -21.40 0.34
C THR A 64 -14.85 -20.69 -0.30
N LEU A 65 -15.74 -21.46 -0.94
CA LEU A 65 -16.99 -20.92 -1.50
C LEU A 65 -17.91 -20.34 -0.42
N ASP A 66 -17.92 -20.93 0.77
CA ASP A 66 -18.73 -20.44 1.90
C ASP A 66 -18.23 -19.08 2.39
N GLU A 67 -16.91 -18.92 2.53
CA GLU A 67 -16.30 -17.62 2.83
C GLU A 67 -16.63 -16.58 1.76
N ALA A 68 -16.60 -16.98 0.49
CA ALA A 68 -16.90 -16.09 -0.64
C ALA A 68 -18.36 -15.64 -0.59
N ASN A 69 -19.30 -16.57 -0.38
CA ASN A 69 -20.72 -16.27 -0.29
C ASN A 69 -21.03 -15.34 0.91
N ALA A 70 -20.43 -15.59 2.07
CA ALA A 70 -20.59 -14.74 3.24
C ALA A 70 -20.04 -13.32 3.01
N ALA A 71 -18.90 -13.20 2.32
CA ALA A 71 -18.34 -11.90 1.97
C ALA A 71 -19.20 -11.13 0.96
N LEU A 72 -19.81 -11.80 -0.01
CA LEU A 72 -20.78 -11.19 -0.92
C LEU A 72 -22.01 -10.67 -0.17
N GLU A 73 -22.60 -11.48 0.72
CA GLU A 73 -23.76 -11.09 1.53
C GLU A 73 -23.44 -9.83 2.36
N ALA A 74 -22.29 -9.80 3.04
CA ALA A 74 -21.85 -8.64 3.80
C ALA A 74 -21.70 -7.36 2.94
N CYS A 75 -21.30 -7.49 1.67
CA CYS A 75 -21.21 -6.35 0.76
C CYS A 75 -22.59 -5.76 0.42
N PHE A 76 -23.57 -6.61 0.15
CA PHE A 76 -24.91 -6.20 -0.28
C PHE A 76 -25.85 -5.85 0.88
N ASP A 77 -25.58 -6.29 2.11
CA ASP A 77 -26.34 -5.93 3.32
C ASP A 77 -26.05 -4.50 3.82
N GLY A 78 -25.23 -3.72 3.10
CA GLY A 78 -24.98 -2.31 3.37
C GLY A 78 -23.90 -2.06 4.43
N ALA A 79 -23.13 -3.06 4.84
CA ALA A 79 -22.04 -2.92 5.82
C ALA A 79 -20.98 -1.88 5.42
N PHE A 80 -20.87 -1.58 4.12
CA PHE A 80 -19.95 -0.59 3.55
C PHE A 80 -20.64 0.68 3.03
N GLY A 81 -21.91 0.90 3.38
CA GLY A 81 -22.68 2.05 2.91
C GLY A 81 -22.84 2.10 1.39
N ALA A 82 -22.69 3.28 0.78
CA ALA A 82 -22.82 3.45 -0.67
C ALA A 82 -21.75 2.68 -1.48
N ALA A 83 -20.63 2.28 -0.86
CA ALA A 83 -19.59 1.46 -1.49
C ALA A 83 -19.99 -0.04 -1.63
N GLY A 84 -21.15 -0.46 -1.11
CA GLY A 84 -21.68 -1.82 -1.25
C GLY A 84 -22.63 -2.04 -2.44
N ALA A 85 -22.90 -0.99 -3.25
CA ALA A 85 -23.88 -1.07 -4.33
C ALA A 85 -23.41 -1.92 -5.53
N GLU A 86 -22.09 -2.04 -5.72
CA GLU A 86 -21.47 -2.92 -6.70
C GLU A 86 -20.29 -3.65 -6.06
N VAL A 87 -20.05 -4.88 -6.48
CA VAL A 87 -18.89 -5.69 -6.07
C VAL A 87 -18.05 -6.09 -7.27
N VAL A 88 -16.74 -6.14 -7.05
CA VAL A 88 -15.77 -6.70 -7.98
C VAL A 88 -15.29 -8.02 -7.42
N VAL A 89 -15.48 -9.10 -8.18
CA VAL A 89 -14.99 -10.44 -7.85
C VAL A 89 -13.80 -10.73 -8.75
N GLU A 90 -12.65 -11.05 -8.16
CA GLU A 90 -11.37 -11.20 -8.86
C GLU A 90 -10.72 -12.56 -8.59
N GLU A 91 -10.01 -13.07 -9.59
CA GLU A 91 -9.07 -14.18 -9.45
C GLU A 91 -8.08 -13.91 -8.30
N TYR A 92 -7.84 -14.94 -7.49
CA TYR A 92 -6.78 -14.90 -6.49
C TYR A 92 -5.42 -15.02 -7.16
N LEU A 93 -4.57 -13.99 -7.01
CA LEU A 93 -3.22 -14.00 -7.54
C LEU A 93 -2.24 -14.51 -6.49
N THR A 94 -1.33 -15.39 -6.91
CA THR A 94 -0.21 -15.86 -6.11
C THR A 94 1.09 -15.21 -6.58
N GLY A 95 1.92 -14.83 -5.62
CA GLY A 95 3.18 -14.16 -5.88
C GLY A 95 3.62 -13.35 -4.68
N GLU A 96 4.46 -12.37 -4.95
CA GLU A 96 4.92 -11.42 -3.95
C GLU A 96 4.33 -10.03 -4.19
N GLU A 97 3.76 -9.43 -3.16
CA GLU A 97 3.21 -8.07 -3.24
C GLU A 97 4.32 -7.02 -3.31
N ALA A 98 4.12 -5.99 -4.12
CA ALA A 98 4.99 -4.83 -4.19
C ALA A 98 4.19 -3.55 -4.48
N SER A 99 4.63 -2.45 -3.88
CA SER A 99 4.14 -1.09 -4.14
C SER A 99 5.12 -0.41 -5.09
N PHE A 100 4.63 0.03 -6.26
CA PHE A 100 5.42 0.74 -7.26
C PHE A 100 4.88 2.16 -7.45
N PHE A 101 5.76 3.16 -7.35
CA PHE A 101 5.36 4.56 -7.39
C PHE A 101 5.88 5.24 -8.64
N CYS A 102 5.05 6.10 -9.23
CA CYS A 102 5.44 7.03 -10.29
C CYS A 102 4.96 8.43 -9.94
N LEU A 103 5.79 9.43 -10.21
CA LEU A 103 5.36 10.81 -10.30
C LEU A 103 4.96 11.08 -11.75
N CYS A 104 3.74 11.57 -11.96
CA CYS A 104 3.17 11.76 -13.30
C CYS A 104 2.82 13.24 -13.54
N ASP A 105 2.98 13.70 -14.77
CA ASP A 105 2.66 15.08 -15.19
C ASP A 105 1.51 15.17 -16.22
N GLY A 106 0.80 14.06 -16.44
CA GLY A 106 -0.24 13.93 -17.45
C GLY A 106 0.22 13.28 -18.76
N ALA A 107 1.52 13.36 -19.08
CA ALA A 107 2.10 12.76 -20.28
C ALA A 107 3.20 11.74 -19.97
N THR A 108 4.08 12.08 -19.02
CA THR A 108 5.22 11.30 -18.56
C THR A 108 4.93 10.72 -17.19
N ALA A 109 5.35 9.47 -16.96
CA ALA A 109 5.44 8.85 -15.65
C ALA A 109 6.90 8.60 -15.32
N LEU A 110 7.42 9.30 -14.31
CA LEU A 110 8.77 9.14 -13.78
C LEU A 110 8.75 8.14 -12.62
N PRO A 111 9.46 6.99 -12.72
CA PRO A 111 9.57 6.04 -11.62
C PRO A 111 10.07 6.73 -10.34
N PHE A 112 9.29 6.60 -9.26
CA PHE A 112 9.49 7.27 -7.98
C PHE A 112 9.90 6.30 -6.86
N GLY A 113 10.17 5.04 -7.18
CA GLY A 113 10.69 4.06 -6.24
C GLY A 113 9.68 2.98 -5.87
N THR A 114 10.15 2.05 -5.05
CA THR A 114 9.44 0.81 -4.70
C THR A 114 9.43 0.62 -3.20
N ALA A 115 8.37 -0.02 -2.71
CA ALA A 115 8.27 -0.43 -1.32
C ALA A 115 7.48 -1.74 -1.25
N GLN A 116 7.54 -2.41 -0.10
CA GLN A 116 6.62 -3.49 0.23
C GLN A 116 6.01 -3.17 1.59
N ASP A 117 4.68 -3.12 1.64
CA ASP A 117 3.93 -2.88 2.87
C ASP A 117 3.54 -4.19 3.55
N HIS A 118 3.12 -4.09 4.80
CA HIS A 118 2.67 -5.22 5.61
C HIS A 118 1.24 -4.93 6.08
N LYS A 119 0.25 -5.36 5.31
CA LYS A 119 -1.17 -5.00 5.54
C LYS A 119 -1.78 -5.63 6.77
N ARG A 120 -1.43 -6.88 7.08
CA ARG A 120 -2.04 -7.67 8.17
C ARG A 120 -1.60 -7.16 9.53
N VAL A 121 -2.53 -7.14 10.49
CA VAL A 121 -2.32 -6.54 11.82
C VAL A 121 -1.31 -7.30 12.67
N GLY A 122 -1.24 -8.63 12.53
CA GLY A 122 -0.43 -9.51 13.36
C GLY A 122 0.79 -10.07 12.63
N ASP A 123 1.77 -10.50 13.42
CA ASP A 123 2.97 -11.21 12.97
C ASP A 123 2.59 -12.46 12.14
N GLY A 124 3.44 -12.82 11.19
CA GLY A 124 3.21 -13.93 10.25
C GLY A 124 2.05 -13.67 9.29
N ASP A 125 1.75 -12.39 9.01
CA ASP A 125 0.64 -11.95 8.17
C ASP A 125 -0.74 -12.45 8.66
N THR A 126 -0.95 -12.45 9.98
CA THR A 126 -2.18 -12.93 10.62
C THR A 126 -3.18 -11.81 10.96
N GLY A 127 -4.44 -12.20 11.21
CA GLY A 127 -5.50 -11.26 11.60
C GLY A 127 -6.05 -10.42 10.43
N PRO A 128 -6.93 -9.42 10.69
CA PRO A 128 -7.54 -8.60 9.65
C PRO A 128 -6.53 -7.74 8.87
N ASN A 129 -6.92 -7.36 7.65
CA ASN A 129 -6.23 -6.32 6.87
C ASN A 129 -6.35 -4.96 7.58
N THR A 130 -5.32 -4.14 7.41
CA THR A 130 -5.21 -2.79 7.96
C THR A 130 -4.81 -1.81 6.86
N GLY A 131 -4.60 -0.54 7.19
CA GLY A 131 -3.98 0.41 6.27
C GLY A 131 -2.48 0.16 6.00
N GLY A 132 -1.84 -0.76 6.73
CA GLY A 132 -0.40 -1.03 6.71
C GLY A 132 0.21 -0.88 8.12
N MET A 133 0.91 -1.92 8.58
CA MET A 133 1.60 -2.01 9.88
C MET A 133 3.12 -1.77 9.80
N GLY A 134 3.63 -1.59 8.59
CA GLY A 134 5.03 -1.29 8.32
C GLY A 134 5.30 -1.38 6.84
N ALA A 135 6.44 -0.86 6.43
CA ALA A 135 6.92 -0.96 5.07
C ALA A 135 8.44 -0.90 5.04
N TYR A 136 9.03 -1.33 3.94
CA TYR A 136 10.45 -1.11 3.68
C TYR A 136 10.68 -0.76 2.20
N SER A 137 11.80 -0.09 1.92
CA SER A 137 12.20 0.36 0.58
C SER A 137 13.73 0.26 0.44
N PRO A 138 14.27 -0.21 -0.69
CA PRO A 138 13.55 -0.68 -1.89
C PRO A 138 12.94 -2.07 -1.67
N ALA A 139 11.99 -2.47 -2.52
CA ALA A 139 11.47 -3.84 -2.55
C ALA A 139 12.35 -4.71 -3.47
N PRO A 140 13.07 -5.74 -2.96
CA PRO A 140 14.00 -6.57 -3.74
C PRO A 140 13.36 -7.30 -4.91
N VAL A 141 12.07 -7.63 -4.81
CA VAL A 141 11.31 -8.27 -5.89
C VAL A 141 11.18 -7.39 -7.13
N MET A 142 11.28 -6.07 -6.96
CA MET A 142 11.25 -5.09 -8.04
C MET A 142 12.65 -4.87 -8.59
N THR A 143 13.20 -5.90 -9.24
CA THR A 143 14.47 -5.80 -9.98
C THR A 143 14.38 -4.75 -11.09
N PRO A 144 15.52 -4.25 -11.63
CA PRO A 144 15.49 -3.31 -12.76
C PRO A 144 14.65 -3.80 -13.95
N GLU A 145 14.75 -5.09 -14.28
CA GLU A 145 13.93 -5.72 -15.31
C GLU A 145 12.44 -5.72 -14.94
N MET A 146 12.10 -6.06 -13.70
CA MET A 146 10.72 -6.03 -13.23
C MET A 146 10.13 -4.61 -13.23
N THR A 147 10.92 -3.60 -12.88
CA THR A 147 10.56 -2.19 -12.99
C THR A 147 10.29 -1.79 -14.45
N GLU A 148 11.16 -2.15 -15.38
CA GLU A 148 10.96 -1.87 -16.81
C GLU A 148 9.69 -2.53 -17.36
N ARG A 149 9.47 -3.81 -17.01
CA ARG A 149 8.24 -4.52 -17.37
C ARG A 149 7.00 -3.84 -16.79
N THR A 150 7.05 -3.44 -15.52
CA THR A 150 5.94 -2.72 -14.85
C THR A 150 5.64 -1.40 -15.56
N MET A 151 6.65 -0.64 -15.94
CA MET A 151 6.46 0.60 -16.70
C MET A 151 5.75 0.33 -18.04
N ARG A 152 6.30 -0.58 -18.84
CA ARG A 152 5.81 -0.88 -20.20
C ARG A 152 4.43 -1.55 -20.21
N GLU A 153 4.18 -2.49 -19.30
CA GLU A 153 3.01 -3.36 -19.31
C GLU A 153 1.85 -2.77 -18.48
N ILE A 154 2.13 -1.90 -17.50
CA ILE A 154 1.11 -1.39 -16.57
C ILE A 154 1.01 0.13 -16.59
N ILE A 155 2.12 0.84 -16.30
CA ILE A 155 2.06 2.30 -16.07
C ILE A 155 1.84 3.08 -17.36
N GLU A 156 2.63 2.86 -18.40
CA GLU A 156 2.51 3.59 -19.66
C GLU A 156 1.17 3.34 -20.37
N PRO A 157 0.64 2.09 -20.46
CA PRO A 157 -0.70 1.88 -21.01
C PRO A 157 -1.79 2.56 -20.17
N THR A 158 -1.62 2.64 -18.84
CA THR A 158 -2.54 3.38 -17.97
C THR A 158 -2.51 4.87 -18.28
N MET A 159 -1.33 5.49 -18.36
CA MET A 159 -1.17 6.90 -18.73
C MET A 159 -1.79 7.21 -20.09
N ARG A 160 -1.50 6.39 -21.11
CA ARG A 160 -2.12 6.51 -22.45
C ARG A 160 -3.63 6.36 -22.40
N GLY A 161 -4.13 5.39 -21.62
CA GLY A 161 -5.54 5.12 -21.50
C GLY A 161 -6.30 6.28 -20.85
N MET A 162 -5.74 6.85 -19.79
CA MET A 162 -6.30 8.02 -19.11
C MET A 162 -6.31 9.26 -20.00
N ALA A 163 -5.23 9.51 -20.75
CA ALA A 163 -5.18 10.58 -21.74
C ALA A 163 -6.23 10.39 -22.86
N ASN A 164 -6.37 9.17 -23.40
CA ASN A 164 -7.37 8.84 -24.42
C ASN A 164 -8.82 9.01 -23.94
N LEU A 165 -9.06 8.92 -22.64
CA LEU A 165 -10.36 9.17 -22.02
C LEU A 165 -10.59 10.67 -21.68
N GLY A 166 -9.68 11.55 -22.07
CA GLY A 166 -9.75 12.99 -21.75
C GLY A 166 -9.53 13.30 -20.27
N ALA A 167 -8.88 12.39 -19.54
CA ALA A 167 -8.62 12.51 -18.11
C ALA A 167 -7.15 12.17 -17.77
N PRO A 168 -6.16 12.87 -18.35
CA PRO A 168 -4.74 12.61 -18.08
C PRO A 168 -4.45 12.65 -16.58
N PHE A 169 -3.57 11.76 -16.12
CA PHE A 169 -3.23 11.63 -14.70
C PHE A 169 -1.97 12.41 -14.35
N ALA A 170 -2.07 13.32 -13.39
CA ALA A 170 -0.94 14.05 -12.82
C ALA A 170 -0.95 13.90 -11.29
N GLY A 171 0.24 13.77 -10.70
CA GLY A 171 0.44 13.47 -9.28
C GLY A 171 1.13 12.12 -9.06
N ILE A 172 1.01 11.57 -7.85
CA ILE A 172 1.59 10.27 -7.50
C ILE A 172 0.65 9.15 -7.90
N LEU A 173 1.10 8.30 -8.82
CA LEU A 173 0.46 7.05 -9.14
C LEU A 173 1.15 5.92 -8.36
N PHE A 174 0.43 5.36 -7.40
CA PHE A 174 0.79 4.15 -6.70
C PHE A 174 0.13 2.98 -7.42
N ALA A 175 0.93 2.02 -7.91
CA ALA A 175 0.46 0.72 -8.36
C ALA A 175 0.73 -0.34 -7.29
N GLY A 176 -0.34 -0.95 -6.76
CA GLY A 176 -0.23 -2.17 -5.96
C GLY A 176 -0.13 -3.36 -6.90
N LEU A 177 0.94 -4.13 -6.78
CA LEU A 177 1.29 -5.19 -7.72
C LEU A 177 1.37 -6.54 -7.01
N MET A 178 0.99 -7.58 -7.74
CA MET A 178 1.41 -8.95 -7.44
C MET A 178 2.47 -9.34 -8.47
N ILE A 179 3.68 -9.64 -8.01
CA ILE A 179 4.75 -10.16 -8.84
C ILE A 179 4.63 -11.68 -8.89
N THR A 180 4.15 -12.17 -10.03
CA THR A 180 3.89 -13.59 -10.29
C THR A 180 5.00 -14.19 -11.15
N ASP A 181 5.00 -15.51 -11.32
CA ASP A 181 5.91 -16.20 -12.26
C ASP A 181 5.74 -15.74 -13.72
N GLN A 182 4.59 -15.15 -14.07
CA GLN A 182 4.32 -14.59 -15.39
C GLN A 182 4.71 -13.11 -15.52
N GLY A 183 5.09 -12.46 -14.41
CA GLY A 183 5.40 -11.04 -14.33
C GLY A 183 4.42 -10.24 -13.47
N PRO A 184 4.45 -8.90 -13.58
CA PRO A 184 3.68 -8.02 -12.72
C PRO A 184 2.20 -8.03 -13.13
N LYS A 185 1.31 -8.17 -12.16
CA LYS A 185 -0.14 -7.97 -12.33
C LYS A 185 -0.61 -6.87 -11.39
N LEU A 186 -1.38 -5.93 -11.93
CA LEU A 186 -1.98 -4.86 -11.15
C LEU A 186 -3.08 -5.41 -10.22
N ILE A 187 -2.97 -5.11 -8.92
CA ILE A 187 -4.01 -5.38 -7.91
C ILE A 187 -4.96 -4.19 -7.84
N GLU A 188 -4.42 -2.98 -7.65
CA GLU A 188 -5.17 -1.73 -7.50
C GLU A 188 -4.27 -0.50 -7.73
N TYR A 189 -4.91 0.65 -7.98
CA TYR A 189 -4.25 1.95 -7.97
C TYR A 189 -4.61 2.75 -6.73
N ASN A 190 -3.64 3.49 -6.20
CA ASN A 190 -3.88 4.66 -5.37
C ASN A 190 -3.36 5.91 -6.11
N THR A 191 -4.02 7.05 -5.92
CA THR A 191 -3.76 8.30 -6.66
C THR A 191 -3.05 9.33 -5.80
N ARG A 192 -2.24 8.82 -4.87
CA ARG A 192 -1.49 9.52 -3.83
C ARG A 192 -0.36 8.60 -3.34
N PHE A 193 0.50 9.12 -2.47
CA PHE A 193 1.40 8.27 -1.71
C PHE A 193 0.65 7.25 -0.85
N GLY A 194 1.29 6.10 -0.66
CA GLY A 194 0.90 5.10 0.33
C GLY A 194 1.31 5.54 1.72
N ASP A 195 0.66 5.00 2.73
CA ASP A 195 1.01 5.19 4.13
C ASP A 195 0.91 3.79 4.77
N PRO A 196 2.04 3.16 5.18
CA PRO A 196 3.29 3.81 5.58
C PRO A 196 4.43 3.84 4.54
N GLU A 197 4.17 3.62 3.24
CA GLU A 197 5.23 3.58 2.24
C GLU A 197 5.90 4.93 1.99
N CYS A 198 5.18 6.04 2.14
CA CYS A 198 5.74 7.39 1.97
C CYS A 198 6.94 7.60 2.89
N GLN A 199 6.85 7.16 4.14
CA GLN A 199 7.86 7.34 5.19
C GLN A 199 9.20 6.75 4.75
N VAL A 200 9.20 5.52 4.21
CA VAL A 200 10.43 4.86 3.75
C VAL A 200 10.94 5.40 2.42
N LEU A 201 10.06 5.89 1.54
CA LEU A 201 10.51 6.58 0.32
C LEU A 201 11.19 7.90 0.70
N MET A 202 10.56 8.72 1.54
CA MET A 202 11.10 10.04 1.89
C MET A 202 12.44 9.95 2.61
N MET A 203 12.66 8.92 3.45
CA MET A 203 13.96 8.69 4.09
C MET A 203 15.10 8.39 3.11
N ARG A 204 14.79 7.89 1.90
CA ARG A 204 15.79 7.52 0.90
C ARG A 204 15.97 8.56 -0.20
N LEU A 205 15.04 9.50 -0.36
CA LEU A 205 15.08 10.48 -1.43
C LEU A 205 16.24 11.46 -1.19
N LYS A 206 17.18 11.54 -2.15
CA LYS A 206 18.31 12.50 -2.08
C LYS A 206 17.99 13.84 -2.73
N ASP A 207 17.07 13.86 -3.67
CA ASP A 207 16.66 15.07 -4.37
C ASP A 207 15.58 15.85 -3.61
N ASP A 208 15.41 17.12 -3.96
CA ASP A 208 14.36 17.95 -3.37
C ASP A 208 12.98 17.56 -3.94
N LEU A 209 12.12 17.03 -3.07
CA LEU A 209 10.75 16.66 -3.42
C LEU A 209 9.99 17.82 -4.06
N LEU A 210 10.15 19.05 -3.56
CA LEU A 210 9.41 20.21 -4.07
C LEU A 210 9.79 20.51 -5.53
N VAL A 211 11.06 20.34 -5.89
CA VAL A 211 11.52 20.49 -7.29
C VAL A 211 10.88 19.44 -8.19
N LEU A 212 10.82 18.18 -7.74
CA LEU A 212 10.16 17.10 -8.49
C LEU A 212 8.66 17.39 -8.68
N LEU A 213 7.96 17.78 -7.62
CA LEU A 213 6.54 18.10 -7.67
C LEU A 213 6.24 19.30 -8.57
N ASN A 214 7.06 20.36 -8.53
CA ASN A 214 6.93 21.49 -9.45
C ASN A 214 7.19 21.07 -10.89
N GLY A 215 8.20 20.22 -11.13
CA GLY A 215 8.46 19.65 -12.45
C GLY A 215 7.25 18.87 -13.01
N ALA A 216 6.49 18.19 -12.15
CA ALA A 216 5.25 17.53 -12.54
C ALA A 216 4.12 18.52 -12.89
N VAL A 217 4.00 19.62 -12.15
CA VAL A 217 3.03 20.69 -12.45
C VAL A 217 3.34 21.35 -13.79
N ASP A 218 4.62 21.54 -14.10
CA ASP A 218 5.11 22.22 -15.30
C ASP A 218 5.29 21.29 -16.53
N GLY A 219 4.97 20.00 -16.41
CA GLY A 219 5.09 19.04 -17.51
C GLY A 219 6.54 18.74 -17.93
N GLN A 220 7.48 18.79 -17.00
CA GLN A 220 8.92 18.70 -17.26
C GLN A 220 9.54 17.33 -16.90
N LEU A 221 8.74 16.34 -16.47
CA LEU A 221 9.29 15.09 -15.94
C LEU A 221 10.10 14.29 -16.97
N ALA A 222 9.84 14.47 -18.26
CA ALA A 222 10.61 13.87 -19.36
C ALA A 222 12.10 14.28 -19.37
N HIS A 223 12.46 15.35 -18.66
CA HIS A 223 13.82 15.89 -18.59
C HIS A 223 14.43 15.72 -17.19
N MET A 224 13.77 14.97 -16.31
CA MET A 224 14.15 14.82 -14.91
C MET A 224 14.54 13.38 -14.59
N SER A 225 15.33 13.23 -13.54
CA SER A 225 15.72 11.94 -12.95
C SER A 225 15.70 12.08 -11.43
N ILE A 226 15.59 10.98 -10.72
CA ILE A 226 15.57 10.97 -9.25
C ILE A 226 16.77 10.20 -8.71
N ARG A 227 17.49 10.81 -7.78
CA ARG A 227 18.59 10.19 -7.03
C ARG A 227 18.08 9.65 -5.71
N TRP A 228 18.47 8.41 -5.43
CA TRP A 228 18.10 7.67 -4.23
C TRP A 228 19.33 7.34 -3.39
N SER A 229 19.12 7.16 -2.08
CA SER A 229 20.09 6.50 -1.22
C SER A 229 20.20 5.02 -1.56
N ASP A 230 21.43 4.50 -1.48
CA ASP A 230 21.71 3.08 -1.59
C ASP A 230 21.34 2.35 -0.29
N GLU A 231 21.12 3.10 0.80
CA GLU A 231 20.58 2.56 2.04
C GLU A 231 19.13 2.11 1.87
N THR A 232 18.77 1.09 2.64
CA THR A 232 17.42 0.62 2.84
C THR A 232 16.77 1.39 3.97
N ALA A 233 15.51 1.78 3.79
CA ALA A 233 14.66 2.32 4.85
C ALA A 233 13.61 1.29 5.25
N LEU A 234 13.33 1.21 6.55
CA LEU A 234 12.26 0.39 7.09
C LEU A 234 11.51 1.18 8.14
N THR A 235 10.18 1.15 8.06
CA THR A 235 9.29 1.76 9.04
C THR A 235 8.43 0.71 9.72
N VAL A 236 8.33 0.80 11.04
CA VAL A 236 7.40 0.02 11.86
C VAL A 236 6.31 0.95 12.35
N VAL A 237 5.05 0.58 12.14
CA VAL A 237 3.90 1.33 12.63
C VAL A 237 3.59 0.89 14.05
N MET A 238 3.56 1.86 14.97
CA MET A 238 2.95 1.66 16.28
C MET A 238 1.47 2.09 16.23
N ALA A 239 0.58 1.16 16.56
CA ALA A 239 -0.86 1.34 16.52
C ALA A 239 -1.46 1.29 17.94
N ALA A 240 -2.59 1.98 18.12
CA ALA A 240 -3.31 1.96 19.39
C ALA A 240 -4.05 0.63 19.55
N ARG A 241 -4.02 0.07 20.76
CA ARG A 241 -4.77 -1.13 21.13
C ARG A 241 -6.22 -1.05 20.64
N GLY A 242 -6.70 -2.13 20.04
CA GLY A 242 -8.03 -2.21 19.42
C GLY A 242 -8.07 -1.90 17.91
N TYR A 243 -7.01 -1.34 17.33
CA TYR A 243 -6.84 -1.27 15.87
C TYR A 243 -6.73 -2.67 15.23
N PRO A 244 -7.34 -2.94 14.06
CA PRO A 244 -8.07 -2.05 13.16
C PRO A 244 -9.58 -1.88 13.46
N GLY A 245 -10.06 -2.40 14.60
CA GLY A 245 -11.43 -2.21 15.08
C GLY A 245 -11.64 -0.81 15.67
N THR A 246 -11.92 -0.75 16.98
CA THR A 246 -12.14 0.50 17.72
C THR A 246 -10.90 0.82 18.55
N PRO A 247 -9.96 1.65 18.06
CA PRO A 247 -8.73 1.97 18.77
C PRO A 247 -8.98 2.88 19.99
N GLU A 248 -8.24 2.61 21.07
CA GLU A 248 -8.20 3.47 22.25
C GLU A 248 -7.50 4.81 21.94
N LYS A 249 -8.01 5.91 22.50
CA LYS A 249 -7.46 7.27 22.32
C LYS A 249 -7.14 7.94 23.64
N GLY A 250 -6.29 8.95 23.61
CA GLY A 250 -5.93 9.81 24.74
C GLY A 250 -4.82 9.25 25.63
N SER A 251 -4.27 8.06 25.34
CA SER A 251 -3.12 7.52 26.06
C SER A 251 -1.86 8.34 25.79
N VAL A 252 -1.11 8.62 26.84
CA VAL A 252 0.10 9.45 26.79
C VAL A 252 1.25 8.66 26.16
N ILE A 253 2.04 9.34 25.33
CA ILE A 253 3.22 8.81 24.65
C ILE A 253 4.46 9.58 25.14
N ARG A 254 5.53 8.87 25.48
CA ARG A 254 6.83 9.43 25.88
C ARG A 254 7.98 8.71 25.17
N GLY A 255 9.20 9.23 25.28
CA GLY A 255 10.39 8.55 24.78
C GLY A 255 10.75 8.82 23.32
N LEU A 256 10.12 9.83 22.68
CA LEU A 256 10.34 10.12 21.26
C LEU A 256 11.73 10.71 21.00
N ASP A 257 12.19 11.63 21.86
CA ASP A 257 13.51 12.26 21.72
C ASP A 257 14.63 11.21 21.86
N GLU A 258 14.45 10.23 22.76
CA GLU A 258 15.38 9.11 22.94
C GLU A 258 15.39 8.18 21.72
N ALA A 259 14.21 7.86 21.16
CA ALA A 259 14.11 7.05 19.94
C ALA A 259 14.79 7.73 18.73
N GLU A 260 14.63 9.05 18.59
CA GLU A 260 15.30 9.83 17.54
C GLU A 260 16.82 9.97 17.79
N GLY A 261 17.24 10.02 19.06
CA GLY A 261 18.64 10.00 19.46
C GLY A 261 19.41 8.76 18.99
N GLU A 262 18.72 7.63 18.81
CA GLU A 262 19.27 6.36 18.30
C GLU A 262 19.38 6.32 16.76
N GLY A 263 19.04 7.42 16.08
CA GLY A 263 19.17 7.58 14.63
C GLY A 263 17.93 7.16 13.83
N ALA A 264 16.81 6.89 14.49
CA ALA A 264 15.53 6.73 13.83
C ALA A 264 14.84 8.09 13.58
N GLN A 265 13.94 8.14 12.59
CA GLN A 265 13.00 9.22 12.40
C GLN A 265 11.61 8.75 12.86
N VAL A 266 10.98 9.50 13.75
CA VAL A 266 9.61 9.20 14.20
C VAL A 266 8.62 10.09 13.45
N PHE A 267 7.85 9.52 12.53
CA PHE A 267 6.77 10.25 11.85
C PHE A 267 5.45 10.10 12.59
N HIS A 268 4.85 11.22 12.96
CA HIS A 268 3.56 11.27 13.62
C HIS A 268 2.43 10.99 12.62
N ALA A 269 1.58 10.00 12.92
CA ALA A 269 0.33 9.76 12.22
C ALA A 269 -0.84 10.27 13.09
N GLY A 270 -1.48 9.40 13.86
CA GLY A 270 -2.60 9.75 14.73
C GLY A 270 -2.17 10.22 16.11
N THR A 271 -1.53 11.38 16.24
CA THR A 271 -1.19 12.00 17.54
C THR A 271 -1.86 13.35 17.74
N ALA A 272 -1.92 13.82 18.99
CA ALA A 272 -2.35 15.18 19.35
C ALA A 272 -1.59 15.68 20.58
N ILE A 273 -1.62 16.98 20.82
CA ILE A 273 -1.18 17.58 22.09
C ILE A 273 -2.41 17.83 22.96
N ASN A 274 -2.45 17.24 24.16
CA ASN A 274 -3.50 17.45 25.15
C ASN A 274 -2.90 17.78 26.51
N GLY A 275 -3.20 18.96 27.06
CA GLY A 275 -2.64 19.41 28.34
C GLY A 275 -1.11 19.50 28.35
N GLY A 276 -0.48 19.74 27.20
CA GLY A 276 0.97 19.76 27.03
C GLY A 276 1.62 18.39 26.86
N ALA A 277 0.87 17.30 26.95
CA ALA A 277 1.37 15.95 26.70
C ALA A 277 1.03 15.49 25.26
N LEU A 278 1.94 14.73 24.65
CA LEU A 278 1.66 14.01 23.42
C LEU A 278 0.77 12.80 23.72
N VAL A 279 -0.33 12.66 22.97
CA VAL A 279 -1.30 11.58 23.15
C VAL A 279 -1.66 10.88 21.85
N ALA A 280 -2.02 9.61 21.93
CA ALA A 280 -2.59 8.85 20.82
C ALA A 280 -3.99 9.37 20.45
N ASN A 281 -4.23 9.63 19.17
CA ASN A 281 -5.48 10.18 18.65
C ASN A 281 -5.96 9.51 17.34
N GLY A 282 -5.38 8.37 16.97
CA GLY A 282 -5.76 7.61 15.77
C GLY A 282 -5.52 6.11 15.95
N GLY A 283 -5.87 5.33 14.92
CA GLY A 283 -5.62 3.89 14.91
C GLY A 283 -4.13 3.59 14.77
N ARG A 284 -3.51 4.10 13.71
CA ARG A 284 -2.05 4.17 13.56
C ARG A 284 -1.56 5.48 14.16
N VAL A 285 -0.52 5.44 14.96
CA VAL A 285 -0.14 6.57 15.83
C VAL A 285 1.25 7.09 15.49
N LEU A 286 2.25 6.21 15.44
CA LEU A 286 3.63 6.56 15.09
C LEU A 286 4.14 5.64 13.99
N ASN A 287 5.09 6.14 13.21
CA ASN A 287 5.90 5.36 12.29
C ASN A 287 7.36 5.55 12.67
N VAL A 288 8.01 4.52 13.21
CA VAL A 288 9.43 4.58 13.60
C VAL A 288 10.24 4.04 12.43
N THR A 289 11.00 4.93 11.79
CA THR A 289 11.70 4.63 10.53
C THR A 289 13.19 4.72 10.72
N ALA A 290 13.94 3.70 10.27
CA ALA A 290 15.39 3.70 10.33
C ALA A 290 16.02 3.37 8.98
N LEU A 291 17.27 3.80 8.80
CA LEU A 291 18.12 3.48 7.65
C LEU A 291 19.18 2.43 8.00
N GLY A 292 19.50 1.56 7.05
CA GLY A 292 20.55 0.57 7.15
C GLY A 292 21.08 0.15 5.78
N LYS A 293 22.22 -0.53 5.74
CA LYS A 293 22.78 -1.05 4.48
C LYS A 293 21.96 -2.21 3.92
N THR A 294 21.23 -2.91 4.78
CA THR A 294 20.33 -4.01 4.45
C THR A 294 18.98 -3.82 5.12
N VAL A 295 17.96 -4.57 4.71
CA VAL A 295 16.65 -4.60 5.39
C VAL A 295 16.83 -5.08 6.83
N GLY A 296 17.65 -6.11 7.06
CA GLY A 296 17.93 -6.61 8.41
C GLY A 296 18.56 -5.56 9.33
N GLU A 297 19.49 -4.75 8.83
CA GLU A 297 20.10 -3.67 9.62
C GLU A 297 19.09 -2.56 9.93
N ALA A 298 18.31 -2.12 8.94
CA ALA A 298 17.27 -1.11 9.14
C ALA A 298 16.18 -1.60 10.12
N GLN A 299 15.81 -2.87 10.04
CA GLN A 299 14.87 -3.54 10.94
C GLN A 299 15.35 -3.49 12.39
N GLN A 300 16.59 -3.92 12.64
CA GLN A 300 17.18 -3.93 13.99
C GLN A 300 17.22 -2.54 14.60
N LYS A 301 17.61 -1.52 13.83
CA LYS A 301 17.64 -0.13 14.31
C LYS A 301 16.24 0.42 14.60
N ALA A 302 15.27 0.15 13.74
CA ALA A 302 13.89 0.60 13.97
C ALA A 302 13.31 0.00 15.26
N TYR A 303 13.55 -1.28 15.52
CA TYR A 303 13.11 -1.93 16.76
C TYR A 303 13.87 -1.44 17.99
N ALA A 304 15.18 -1.23 17.90
CA ALA A 304 15.96 -0.64 18.99
C ALA A 304 15.45 0.76 19.37
N ALA A 305 15.10 1.59 18.38
CA ALA A 305 14.48 2.90 18.64
C ALA A 305 13.09 2.78 19.30
N ILE A 306 12.30 1.77 18.92
CA ILE A 306 10.99 1.53 19.55
C ILE A 306 11.12 1.17 21.03
N ASP A 307 12.18 0.47 21.45
CA ASP A 307 12.40 0.09 22.86
C ASP A 307 12.54 1.31 23.79
N HIS A 308 12.83 2.50 23.24
CA HIS A 308 12.87 3.76 23.98
C HIS A 308 11.49 4.43 24.14
N ILE A 309 10.48 4.03 23.37
CA ILE A 309 9.15 4.65 23.39
C ILE A 309 8.32 4.05 24.52
N ASP A 310 8.01 4.88 25.53
CA ASP A 310 7.07 4.53 26.61
C ASP A 310 5.64 4.81 26.16
N TRP A 311 5.00 3.77 25.63
CA TRP A 311 3.58 3.76 25.29
C TRP A 311 2.93 2.38 25.44
N PRO A 312 2.54 1.97 26.67
CA PRO A 312 2.04 0.60 26.95
C PRO A 312 0.67 0.28 26.33
N GLN A 313 -0.06 1.30 25.84
CA GLN A 313 -1.30 1.14 25.09
C GLN A 313 -1.07 1.00 23.58
N GLY A 314 0.18 1.14 23.13
CA GLY A 314 0.59 0.85 21.78
C GLY A 314 0.88 -0.63 21.56
N PHE A 315 0.83 -1.06 20.30
CA PHE A 315 1.39 -2.32 19.84
C PHE A 315 1.95 -2.15 18.43
N TYR A 316 2.80 -3.08 18.00
CA TYR A 316 3.39 -3.11 16.67
C TYR A 316 3.69 -4.57 16.29
N ARG A 317 4.01 -4.81 15.02
CA ARG A 317 4.47 -6.11 14.53
C ARG A 317 5.98 -6.27 14.75
N HIS A 318 6.43 -7.48 15.05
CA HIS A 318 7.85 -7.80 15.31
C HIS A 318 8.60 -8.37 14.10
N ASP A 319 7.93 -8.46 12.96
CA ASP A 319 8.42 -9.15 11.76
C ASP A 319 8.39 -8.25 10.50
N ILE A 320 8.34 -6.93 10.64
CA ILE A 320 8.30 -6.05 9.46
C ILE A 320 9.56 -6.26 8.61
N GLY A 321 9.40 -6.62 7.34
CA GLY A 321 10.51 -6.92 6.42
C GLY A 321 11.03 -8.36 6.47
N TRP A 322 10.40 -9.27 7.24
CA TRP A 322 10.88 -10.64 7.46
C TRP A 322 11.23 -11.41 6.18
N ARG A 323 10.39 -11.34 5.13
CA ARG A 323 10.66 -12.02 3.85
C ARG A 323 11.92 -11.52 3.15
N ALA A 324 12.22 -10.23 3.26
CA ALA A 324 13.44 -9.69 2.68
C ALA A 324 14.67 -10.10 3.50
N VAL A 325 14.56 -10.10 4.83
CA VAL A 325 15.62 -10.58 5.73
C VAL A 325 15.92 -12.07 5.49
N GLU A 326 14.89 -12.90 5.29
CA GLU A 326 15.07 -14.31 4.93
C GLU A 326 15.85 -14.48 3.62
N ARG A 327 15.60 -13.64 2.61
CA ARG A 327 16.37 -13.64 1.36
C ARG A 327 17.82 -13.19 1.55
N GLU A 328 18.05 -12.16 2.35
CA GLU A 328 19.40 -11.70 2.69
C GLU A 328 20.21 -12.82 3.32
N ASN A 329 19.60 -13.59 4.23
CA ASN A 329 20.24 -14.73 4.89
C ASN A 329 20.43 -15.94 3.96
N ALA A 330 19.55 -16.16 2.99
CA ALA A 330 19.66 -17.26 2.04
C ALA A 330 20.69 -16.99 0.91
N GLY A 331 20.98 -15.72 0.63
CA GLY A 331 21.92 -15.28 -0.41
C GLY A 331 23.33 -14.95 0.07
N GLY A 332 23.58 -14.96 1.39
CA GLY A 332 24.91 -14.80 2.00
C GLY A 332 25.63 -16.12 2.21
#